data_AF-A0A803PWA4-F1
#
_entry.id   AF-A0A803PWA4-F1
#
_cell.length_a   1.000
_cell.length_b   1.000
_cell.length_c   1.000
_cell.angle_alpha   90.00
_cell.angle_beta   90.00
_cell.angle_gamma   90.00
#
_symmetry.space_group_name_H-M   'P 1'
#
loop_
_entity.id
_entity.type
_entity.pdbx_description
1 polymer ?
#
loop_
_entity_poly.entity_id
_entity_poly.type
_entity_poly.pdbx_seq_one_letter_code
_entity_poly.pdbx_strand_id
1 'polypeptide(L)'
;MKMVCEACYGPKDHLLGEDAHFVCSTQEIIGVADGVDGWAKKGIDAGEYARQLMLNSIHEVIDNEITNPKIILEQAFMENASSRIQGSSTACIIHHNNGVLQTVNVGDITQQKTFNMPYQLGNAKGCDTPRVAVEAKVEVELEDVIILGTDGVWDNIFVWEMEQVLKEKIKNMDLKNLSSYIASLALYNSFDKFRKTPFSIASTEAGKPCRGGKFDDITVYHGVRKLEYESFGGGGDESAESSGGPVENHMGETNMESDSQGEEGGKNRGDKGGEKEANLNQEVELQDSRKNNKGNNLIVDISDSQMEESTTHRLDENVLVLDNKRRKSTEALEKEASVQDRFEVLKKRRVPGTFSEQDLDERILKQQQEEEERKRQRREKKKEKKKEKAAEEEPEMDPDVAAMMGFGGFGSSKK
;
A
#
# COMPACT_ATOMS: atom_id res chain seq x y z
N MET A 1 12.07 1.85 -12.47
CA MET A 1 10.89 1.73 -11.58
C MET A 1 11.10 0.49 -10.74
N LYS A 2 10.86 0.52 -9.42
CA LYS A 2 11.19 -0.62 -8.55
C LYS A 2 10.18 -0.89 -7.44
N MET A 3 10.09 -2.15 -7.03
CA MET A 3 9.51 -2.66 -5.81
C MET A 3 10.40 -2.32 -4.63
N VAL A 4 9.87 -1.61 -3.64
CA VAL A 4 10.53 -1.40 -2.35
C VAL A 4 9.95 -2.38 -1.35
N CYS A 5 10.82 -3.22 -0.77
CA CYS A 5 10.41 -4.36 0.03
C CYS A 5 10.94 -4.30 1.48
N GLU A 6 10.13 -4.78 2.43
CA GLU A 6 10.54 -5.06 3.81
C GLU A 6 10.04 -6.45 4.23
N ALA A 7 10.88 -7.17 4.97
CA ALA A 7 10.60 -8.48 5.53
C ALA A 7 10.46 -8.41 7.05
N CYS A 8 9.62 -9.25 7.63
CA CYS A 8 9.66 -9.55 9.06
C CYS A 8 9.53 -11.07 9.24
N TYR A 9 10.38 -11.65 10.08
CA TYR A 9 10.33 -13.04 10.46
C TYR A 9 10.34 -13.18 11.99
N GLY A 10 9.38 -13.92 12.54
CA GLY A 10 9.28 -14.24 13.96
C GLY A 10 9.11 -15.74 14.17
N PRO A 11 10.12 -16.45 14.72
CA PRO A 11 10.00 -17.88 14.99
C PRO A 11 9.16 -18.17 16.23
N LYS A 12 8.47 -19.31 16.22
CA LYS A 12 7.57 -19.86 17.24
C LYS A 12 8.29 -20.31 18.50
N ASP A 13 9.18 -21.30 18.39
CA ASP A 13 9.79 -21.98 19.55
C ASP A 13 11.30 -22.23 19.43
N HIS A 14 11.85 -22.34 18.21
CA HIS A 14 13.27 -22.65 17.97
C HIS A 14 14.05 -21.39 17.56
N LEU A 15 15.37 -21.37 17.81
CA LEU A 15 16.25 -20.24 17.44
C LEU A 15 16.19 -19.88 15.95
N LEU A 16 15.78 -20.81 15.08
CA LEU A 16 15.71 -20.64 13.63
C LEU A 16 14.29 -20.72 13.05
N GLY A 17 13.33 -21.32 13.77
CA GLY A 17 12.01 -21.75 13.27
C GLY A 17 12.04 -22.61 11.99
N GLU A 18 10.86 -22.88 11.43
CA GLU A 18 10.63 -23.74 10.26
C GLU A 18 10.34 -22.95 8.98
N ASP A 19 9.97 -21.67 9.10
CA ASP A 19 9.84 -20.73 8.00
C ASP A 19 11.20 -20.31 7.40
N ALA A 20 11.20 -20.05 6.08
CA ALA A 20 12.33 -19.53 5.34
C ALA A 20 11.87 -18.57 4.23
N HIS A 21 12.78 -17.70 3.79
CA HIS A 21 12.51 -16.79 2.69
C HIS A 21 13.78 -16.40 1.92
N PHE A 22 13.61 -15.79 0.76
CA PHE A 22 14.67 -15.06 0.07
C PHE A 22 14.12 -13.80 -0.62
N VAL A 23 15.02 -12.84 -0.88
CA VAL A 23 14.73 -11.61 -1.63
C VAL A 23 15.85 -11.35 -2.61
N CYS A 24 15.51 -11.25 -3.89
CA CYS A 24 16.38 -10.75 -4.94
C CYS A 24 15.86 -9.39 -5.41
N SER A 25 16.35 -8.30 -4.80
CA SER A 25 15.89 -6.93 -5.12
C SER A 25 16.27 -6.45 -6.53
N THR A 26 17.28 -7.05 -7.15
CA THR A 26 17.73 -6.69 -8.50
C THR A 26 16.79 -7.22 -9.57
N GLN A 27 16.30 -8.46 -9.39
CA GLN A 27 15.33 -9.11 -10.28
C GLN A 27 13.89 -8.98 -9.78
N GLU A 28 13.67 -8.36 -8.62
CA GLU A 28 12.35 -8.18 -7.98
C GLU A 28 11.61 -9.52 -7.75
N ILE A 29 12.35 -10.52 -7.26
CA ILE A 29 11.85 -11.87 -6.96
C ILE A 29 11.92 -12.11 -5.45
N ILE A 30 10.84 -12.63 -4.88
CA ILE A 30 10.73 -12.93 -3.46
C ILE A 30 10.13 -14.32 -3.32
N GLY A 31 10.64 -15.11 -2.37
CA GLY A 31 10.06 -16.40 -2.04
C GLY A 31 9.91 -16.57 -0.54
N VAL A 32 8.87 -17.30 -0.14
CA VAL A 32 8.64 -17.80 1.21
C VAL A 32 8.37 -19.31 1.17
N ALA A 33 8.79 -20.01 2.21
CA ALA A 33 8.51 -21.43 2.40
C ALA A 33 8.30 -21.70 3.90
N ASP A 34 7.32 -22.54 4.20
CA ASP A 34 6.98 -22.94 5.57
C ASP A 34 7.25 -24.44 5.74
N GLY A 35 8.19 -24.77 6.61
CA GLY A 35 8.55 -26.15 6.94
C GLY A 35 7.41 -26.88 7.66
N VAL A 36 7.11 -28.11 7.25
CA VAL A 36 5.99 -28.85 7.85
C VAL A 36 6.38 -29.47 9.21
N ASP A 37 5.84 -28.93 10.30
CA ASP A 37 5.94 -29.34 11.73
C ASP A 37 5.91 -30.88 11.99
N GLY A 38 5.25 -31.65 11.12
CA GLY A 38 5.12 -33.10 11.26
C GLY A 38 6.44 -33.87 11.31
N TRP A 39 7.52 -33.31 10.80
CA TRP A 39 8.83 -33.96 10.70
C TRP A 39 9.61 -34.01 12.02
N ALA A 40 9.33 -33.10 12.96
CA ALA A 40 9.97 -33.10 14.27
C ALA A 40 9.82 -34.44 15.02
N LYS A 41 8.69 -35.15 14.82
CA LYS A 41 8.44 -36.49 15.38
C LYS A 41 9.41 -37.58 14.90
N LYS A 42 10.09 -37.33 13.78
CA LYS A 42 11.12 -38.21 13.21
C LYS A 42 12.54 -37.68 13.48
N GLY A 43 12.68 -36.61 14.26
CA GLY A 43 13.97 -35.93 14.48
C GLY A 43 14.53 -35.24 13.24
N ILE A 44 13.65 -34.84 12.31
CA ILE A 44 14.03 -34.16 11.07
C ILE A 44 13.60 -32.69 11.20
N ASP A 45 14.51 -31.78 10.90
CA ASP A 45 14.29 -30.33 10.87
C ASP A 45 13.63 -29.96 9.52
N ALA A 46 12.33 -29.64 9.55
CA ALA A 46 11.61 -29.20 8.35
C ALA A 46 12.03 -27.79 7.90
N GLY A 47 12.49 -26.95 8.83
CA GLY A 47 13.08 -25.66 8.53
C GLY A 47 14.35 -25.78 7.70
N GLU A 48 15.14 -26.84 7.89
CA GLU A 48 16.31 -27.07 7.04
C GLU A 48 15.90 -27.31 5.59
N TYR A 49 14.81 -28.06 5.37
CA TYR A 49 14.27 -28.24 4.03
C TYR A 49 13.83 -26.91 3.40
N ALA A 50 13.06 -26.09 4.14
CA ALA A 50 12.59 -24.79 3.68
C ALA A 50 13.74 -23.83 3.39
N ARG A 51 14.74 -23.75 4.28
CA ARG A 51 15.95 -22.91 4.11
C ARG A 51 16.74 -23.31 2.87
N GLN A 52 16.99 -24.61 2.67
CA GLN A 52 17.68 -25.09 1.47
C GLN A 52 16.87 -24.83 0.20
N LEU A 53 15.55 -24.95 0.25
CA LEU A 53 14.69 -24.64 -0.90
C LEU A 53 14.80 -23.17 -1.30
N MET A 54 14.77 -22.25 -0.33
CA MET A 54 14.92 -20.81 -0.59
C MET A 54 16.34 -20.43 -1.01
N LEU A 55 17.37 -21.08 -0.43
CA LEU A 55 18.76 -20.89 -0.82
C LEU A 55 19.01 -21.32 -2.27
N ASN A 56 18.54 -22.51 -2.65
CA ASN A 56 18.67 -22.99 -4.02
C ASN A 56 17.86 -22.10 -4.98
N SER A 57 16.69 -21.60 -4.56
CA SER A 57 15.90 -20.67 -5.36
C SER A 57 16.66 -19.38 -5.69
N ILE A 58 17.37 -18.78 -4.72
CA ILE A 58 18.14 -17.56 -4.99
C ILE A 58 19.40 -17.84 -5.85
N HIS A 59 20.02 -19.01 -5.74
CA HIS A 59 21.10 -19.41 -6.66
C HIS A 59 20.60 -19.52 -8.10
N GLU A 60 19.43 -20.11 -8.34
CA GLU A 60 18.83 -20.17 -9.69
C GLU A 60 18.57 -18.78 -10.29
N VAL A 61 18.21 -17.82 -9.44
CA VAL A 61 17.98 -16.43 -9.88
C VAL A 61 19.30 -15.71 -10.20
N ILE A 62 20.32 -15.88 -9.36
CA ILE A 62 21.58 -15.11 -9.47
C ILE A 62 22.56 -15.76 -10.45
N ASP A 63 22.78 -17.06 -10.33
CA ASP A 63 23.85 -17.76 -11.05
C ASP A 63 23.39 -18.19 -12.45
N ASN A 64 22.11 -18.57 -12.58
CA ASN A 64 21.53 -19.05 -13.83
C ASN A 64 20.61 -18.02 -14.51
N GLU A 65 20.44 -16.83 -13.92
CA GLU A 65 19.58 -15.75 -14.41
C GLU A 65 18.13 -16.17 -14.68
N ILE A 66 17.63 -17.19 -13.96
CA ILE A 66 16.27 -17.68 -14.13
C ILE A 66 15.31 -16.73 -13.42
N THR A 67 14.32 -16.24 -14.15
CA THR A 67 13.31 -15.30 -13.61
C THR A 67 11.89 -15.87 -13.58
N ASN A 68 11.64 -17.03 -14.20
CA ASN A 68 10.33 -17.67 -14.16
C ASN A 68 10.11 -18.35 -12.80
N PRO A 69 9.12 -17.93 -11.97
CA PRO A 69 8.94 -18.48 -10.62
C PRO A 69 8.79 -20.00 -10.57
N LYS A 70 8.07 -20.58 -11.53
CA LYS A 70 7.84 -22.03 -11.57
C LYS A 70 9.12 -22.80 -11.89
N ILE A 71 9.92 -22.30 -12.83
CA ILE A 71 11.21 -22.94 -13.16
C ILE A 71 12.15 -22.86 -11.96
N ILE A 72 12.21 -21.70 -11.27
CA ILE A 72 12.99 -21.53 -10.04
C ILE A 72 12.57 -22.59 -9.00
N LEU A 73 11.26 -22.74 -8.75
CA LEU A 73 10.74 -23.71 -7.80
C LEU A 73 11.08 -25.16 -8.20
N GLU A 74 10.96 -25.49 -9.49
CA GLU A 74 11.28 -26.82 -10.02
C GLU A 74 12.75 -27.18 -9.84
N GLN A 75 13.66 -26.27 -10.18
CA GLN A 75 15.11 -26.49 -10.04
C GLN A 75 15.52 -26.58 -8.56
N ALA A 76 15.04 -25.65 -7.72
CA ALA A 76 15.32 -25.67 -6.29
C ALA A 76 14.82 -26.96 -5.61
N PHE A 77 13.64 -27.45 -6.01
CA PHE A 77 13.13 -28.74 -5.55
C PHE A 77 14.01 -29.92 -5.97
N MET A 78 14.48 -29.94 -7.23
CA MET A 78 15.38 -30.98 -7.72
C MET A 78 16.73 -30.95 -7.00
N GLU A 79 17.25 -29.76 -6.69
CA GLU A 79 18.50 -29.62 -5.95
C GLU A 79 18.37 -30.14 -4.50
N ASN A 80 17.28 -29.81 -3.80
CA ASN A 80 16.98 -30.39 -2.49
C ASN A 80 16.94 -31.92 -2.53
N ALA A 81 16.36 -32.49 -3.60
CA ALA A 81 16.30 -33.94 -3.80
C ALA A 81 17.69 -34.55 -4.07
N SER A 82 18.50 -33.94 -4.93
CA SER A 82 19.88 -34.36 -5.24
C SER A 82 20.79 -34.32 -4.02
N SER A 83 20.67 -33.25 -3.23
CA SER A 83 21.37 -33.05 -1.96
C SER A 83 20.77 -33.85 -0.79
N ARG A 84 19.69 -34.61 -1.03
CA ARG A 84 19.02 -35.52 -0.08
C ARG A 84 18.54 -34.82 1.21
N ILE A 85 18.22 -33.53 1.12
CA ILE A 85 17.73 -32.74 2.24
C ILE A 85 16.39 -33.32 2.70
N GLN A 86 16.33 -33.82 3.94
CA GLN A 86 15.11 -34.42 4.49
C GLN A 86 14.13 -33.36 4.95
N GLY A 87 12.84 -33.63 4.79
CA GLY A 87 11.77 -32.74 5.21
C GLY A 87 10.77 -32.46 4.10
N SER A 88 9.92 -31.48 4.36
CA SER A 88 9.05 -30.89 3.36
C SER A 88 8.64 -29.49 3.77
N SER A 89 8.25 -28.67 2.80
CA SER A 89 7.71 -27.34 3.04
C SER A 89 6.59 -26.99 2.08
N THR A 90 5.78 -26.00 2.42
CA THR A 90 5.05 -25.21 1.42
C THR A 90 6.04 -24.30 0.69
N ALA A 91 5.60 -23.65 -0.38
CA ALA A 91 6.40 -22.64 -1.07
C ALA A 91 5.53 -21.69 -1.88
N CYS A 92 5.83 -20.40 -1.80
CA CYS A 92 5.28 -19.38 -2.68
C CYS A 92 6.41 -18.48 -3.19
N ILE A 93 6.55 -18.36 -4.51
CA ILE A 93 7.53 -17.47 -5.15
C ILE A 93 6.79 -16.46 -6.03
N ILE A 94 7.12 -15.18 -5.86
CA ILE A 94 6.60 -14.08 -6.65
C ILE A 94 7.72 -13.40 -7.42
N HIS A 95 7.43 -13.00 -8.65
CA HIS A 95 8.31 -12.18 -9.48
C HIS A 95 7.51 -11.02 -10.05
N HIS A 96 7.96 -9.80 -9.74
CA HIS A 96 7.43 -8.60 -10.36
C HIS A 96 8.27 -8.26 -11.60
N ASN A 97 7.63 -8.19 -12.76
CA ASN A 97 8.27 -7.77 -14.00
C ASN A 97 7.40 -6.74 -14.71
N ASN A 98 7.88 -5.50 -14.77
CA ASN A 98 7.28 -4.42 -15.56
C ASN A 98 5.78 -4.19 -15.30
N GLY A 99 5.35 -4.26 -14.04
CA GLY A 99 3.93 -4.07 -13.68
C GLY A 99 3.09 -5.33 -13.81
N VAL A 100 3.70 -6.50 -14.00
CA VAL A 100 3.02 -7.80 -13.89
C VAL A 100 3.66 -8.59 -12.75
N LEU A 101 2.85 -8.99 -11.78
CA LEU A 101 3.26 -9.90 -10.71
C LEU A 101 2.87 -11.33 -11.12
N GLN A 102 3.88 -12.19 -11.26
CA GLN A 102 3.72 -13.62 -11.52
C GLN A 102 3.98 -14.38 -10.23
N THR A 103 3.13 -15.34 -9.90
CA THR A 103 3.27 -16.14 -8.68
C THR A 103 3.22 -17.62 -9.00
N VAL A 104 3.88 -18.42 -8.15
CA VAL A 104 3.74 -19.87 -8.10
C VAL A 104 3.60 -20.29 -6.65
N ASN A 105 2.57 -21.07 -6.33
CA ASN A 105 2.26 -21.51 -4.97
C ASN A 105 2.05 -23.03 -4.88
N VAL A 106 2.63 -23.64 -3.84
CA VAL A 106 2.37 -25.01 -3.40
C VAL A 106 2.09 -24.98 -1.89
N GLY A 107 0.83 -25.18 -1.52
CA GLY A 107 0.39 -25.30 -0.13
C GLY A 107 -0.67 -24.29 0.30
N ASP A 108 -1.10 -24.44 1.55
CA ASP A 108 -2.02 -23.59 2.33
C ASP A 108 -3.43 -23.35 1.82
N ILE A 109 -4.30 -22.93 2.75
CA ILE A 109 -5.76 -22.63 2.72
C ILE A 109 -6.61 -23.35 1.65
N THR A 110 -6.36 -23.16 0.36
CA THR A 110 -7.08 -23.82 -0.75
C THR A 110 -6.37 -25.04 -1.33
N GLN A 111 -5.05 -25.13 -1.22
CA GLN A 111 -4.24 -26.29 -1.55
C GLN A 111 -3.95 -27.11 -0.28
N GLN A 112 -4.98 -27.77 0.23
CA GLN A 112 -4.85 -28.75 1.31
C GLN A 112 -5.48 -30.09 0.94
N LYS A 113 -4.86 -31.18 1.38
CA LYS A 113 -5.40 -32.54 1.21
C LYS A 113 -6.56 -32.79 2.17
N THR A 114 -6.39 -32.33 3.41
CA THR A 114 -7.41 -32.25 4.46
C THR A 114 -7.08 -31.05 5.34
N PHE A 115 -8.00 -30.62 6.21
CA PHE A 115 -7.75 -29.52 7.14
C PHE A 115 -6.39 -29.62 7.85
N ASN A 116 -5.60 -28.54 7.73
CA ASN A 116 -4.26 -28.37 8.31
C ASN A 116 -3.25 -29.44 7.82
N MET A 117 -3.41 -29.88 6.58
CA MET A 117 -2.49 -30.77 5.86
C MET A 117 -2.30 -30.25 4.44
N PRO A 118 -1.40 -29.26 4.24
CA PRO A 118 -1.19 -28.62 2.94
C PRO A 118 -0.54 -29.59 1.94
N TYR A 119 -0.72 -29.29 0.64
CA TYR A 119 0.22 -29.79 -0.35
C TYR A 119 1.62 -29.28 0.01
N GLN A 120 2.62 -30.13 -0.13
CA GLN A 120 3.96 -29.84 0.39
C GLN A 120 5.03 -30.47 -0.50
N LEU A 121 6.05 -29.71 -0.83
CA LEU A 121 7.22 -30.18 -1.55
C LEU A 121 8.12 -30.95 -0.58
N GLY A 122 8.47 -32.18 -0.93
CA GLY A 122 9.31 -33.00 -0.05
C GLY A 122 9.76 -34.28 -0.72
N ASN A 123 10.61 -35.05 -0.03
CA ASN A 123 11.18 -36.28 -0.55
C ASN A 123 10.63 -37.56 0.10
N ALA A 124 9.67 -37.45 1.03
CA ALA A 124 8.99 -38.61 1.61
C ALA A 124 7.78 -39.07 0.81
N LYS A 125 7.39 -40.32 1.08
CA LYS A 125 6.13 -40.87 0.62
C LYS A 125 4.96 -40.04 1.19
N GLY A 126 4.17 -39.47 0.30
CA GLY A 126 3.03 -38.60 0.65
C GLY A 126 3.31 -37.11 0.47
N CYS A 127 4.56 -36.72 0.19
CA CYS A 127 4.88 -35.39 -0.30
C CYS A 127 4.52 -35.25 -1.79
N ASP A 128 4.43 -34.01 -2.24
CA ASP A 128 4.06 -33.61 -3.58
C ASP A 128 5.28 -33.11 -4.36
N THR A 129 5.07 -32.83 -5.64
CA THR A 129 6.10 -32.29 -6.55
C THR A 129 5.62 -30.94 -7.09
N PRO A 130 6.51 -30.12 -7.66
CA PRO A 130 6.13 -28.83 -8.25
C PRO A 130 5.03 -28.90 -9.32
N ARG A 131 4.68 -30.09 -9.82
CA ARG A 131 3.55 -30.31 -10.73
C ARG A 131 2.19 -29.89 -10.15
N VAL A 132 2.04 -29.87 -8.83
CA VAL A 132 0.79 -29.43 -8.17
C VAL A 132 0.73 -27.92 -7.98
N ALA A 133 1.80 -27.20 -8.35
CA ALA A 133 1.87 -25.77 -8.17
C ALA A 133 0.79 -25.05 -8.97
N VAL A 134 0.19 -24.04 -8.35
CA VAL A 134 -0.74 -23.13 -9.00
C VAL A 134 0.01 -21.86 -9.36
N GLU A 135 -0.12 -21.45 -10.62
CA GLU A 135 0.45 -20.22 -11.15
C GLU A 135 -0.64 -19.16 -11.26
N ALA A 136 -0.34 -17.93 -10.83
CA ALA A 136 -1.21 -16.79 -11.03
C ALA A 136 -0.43 -15.62 -11.64
N LYS A 137 -1.16 -14.71 -12.31
CA LYS A 137 -0.62 -13.46 -12.83
C LYS A 137 -1.60 -12.35 -12.57
N VAL A 138 -1.10 -11.20 -12.13
CA VAL A 138 -1.88 -9.96 -12.05
C VAL A 138 -1.07 -8.79 -12.55
N GLU A 139 -1.77 -7.80 -13.08
CA GLU A 139 -1.19 -6.50 -13.34
C GLU A 139 -1.18 -5.69 -12.04
N VAL A 140 -0.05 -5.05 -11.74
CA VAL A 140 0.14 -4.20 -10.57
C VAL A 140 0.59 -2.80 -10.98
N GLU A 141 0.07 -1.82 -10.27
CA GLU A 141 0.16 -0.42 -10.63
C GLU A 141 0.94 0.36 -9.57
N LEU A 142 1.28 1.61 -9.89
CA LEU A 142 2.06 2.45 -8.98
C LEU A 142 1.28 2.66 -7.69
N GLU A 143 1.96 2.53 -6.55
CA GLU A 143 1.42 2.62 -5.18
C GLU A 143 0.54 1.46 -4.72
N ASP A 144 0.43 0.40 -5.53
CA ASP A 144 -0.13 -0.85 -5.04
C ASP A 144 0.76 -1.44 -3.95
N VAL A 145 0.10 -2.04 -2.96
CA VAL A 145 0.76 -2.72 -1.85
C VAL A 145 0.56 -4.22 -2.01
N ILE A 146 1.67 -4.94 -2.09
CA ILE A 146 1.71 -6.39 -2.19
C ILE A 146 2.13 -6.93 -0.82
N ILE A 147 1.31 -7.79 -0.23
CA ILE A 147 1.64 -8.53 1.00
C ILE A 147 1.81 -10.00 0.65
N LEU A 148 2.95 -10.58 0.98
CA LEU A 148 3.22 -12.01 0.91
C LEU A 148 3.41 -12.52 2.34
N GLY A 149 2.80 -13.64 2.72
CA GLY A 149 2.98 -14.20 4.06
C GLY A 149 2.70 -15.69 4.15
N THR A 150 3.23 -16.32 5.20
CA THR A 150 3.01 -17.75 5.54
C THR A 150 1.71 -17.95 6.31
N ASP A 151 1.36 -19.21 6.60
CA ASP A 151 0.09 -19.53 7.24
C ASP A 151 -0.04 -18.89 8.64
N GLY A 152 1.06 -18.68 9.36
CA GLY A 152 1.06 -17.97 10.65
C GLY A 152 0.48 -16.55 10.59
N VAL A 153 0.49 -15.91 9.42
CA VAL A 153 -0.23 -14.64 9.17
C VAL A 153 -1.70 -14.92 8.90
N TRP A 154 -1.98 -15.73 7.88
CA TRP A 154 -3.32 -15.89 7.31
C TRP A 154 -4.27 -16.75 8.16
N ASP A 155 -3.73 -17.54 9.09
CA ASP A 155 -4.47 -18.27 10.12
C ASP A 155 -4.93 -17.37 11.27
N ASN A 156 -4.26 -16.21 11.45
CA ASN A 156 -4.43 -15.33 12.61
C ASN A 156 -4.97 -13.92 12.28
N ILE A 157 -4.96 -13.50 11.01
CA ILE A 157 -5.49 -12.21 10.55
C ILE A 157 -6.48 -12.45 9.41
N PHE A 158 -7.70 -11.91 9.52
CA PHE A 158 -8.62 -11.93 8.40
C PHE A 158 -8.21 -10.93 7.31
N VAL A 159 -8.54 -11.24 6.05
CA VAL A 159 -8.32 -10.32 4.91
C VAL A 159 -8.91 -8.93 5.18
N TRP A 160 -10.12 -8.85 5.73
CA TRP A 160 -10.76 -7.56 6.03
C TRP A 160 -10.04 -6.77 7.15
N GLU A 161 -9.37 -7.44 8.09
CA GLU A 161 -8.55 -6.79 9.11
C GLU A 161 -7.25 -6.26 8.50
N MET A 162 -6.62 -7.06 7.66
CA MET A 162 -5.45 -6.67 6.89
C MET A 162 -5.73 -5.42 6.06
N GLU A 163 -6.87 -5.38 5.36
CA GLU A 163 -7.30 -4.20 4.61
C GLU A 163 -7.45 -2.96 5.48
N GLN A 164 -8.03 -3.08 6.68
CA GLN A 164 -8.20 -1.93 7.58
C GLN A 164 -6.84 -1.37 8.03
N VAL A 165 -5.93 -2.26 8.42
CA VAL A 165 -4.55 -1.90 8.78
C VAL A 165 -3.87 -1.16 7.64
N LEU A 166 -3.97 -1.70 6.42
CA LEU A 166 -3.34 -1.12 5.24
C LEU A 166 -3.97 0.23 4.87
N LYS A 167 -5.30 0.35 4.91
CA LYS A 167 -6.02 1.62 4.68
C LYS A 167 -5.56 2.71 5.65
N GLU A 168 -5.38 2.38 6.94
CA GLU A 168 -4.89 3.34 7.94
C GLU A 168 -3.43 3.74 7.70
N LYS A 169 -2.55 2.75 7.45
CA LYS A 169 -1.11 2.98 7.23
C LYS A 169 -0.84 3.78 5.96
N ILE A 170 -1.54 3.48 4.87
CA ILE A 170 -1.48 4.24 3.61
C ILE A 170 -1.94 5.68 3.83
N LYS A 171 -3.06 5.90 4.53
CA LYS A 171 -3.59 7.24 4.80
C LYS A 171 -2.59 8.11 5.57
N ASN A 172 -1.84 7.51 6.48
CA ASN A 172 -0.81 8.20 7.26
C ASN A 172 0.54 8.31 6.54
N MET A 173 0.65 7.81 5.30
CA MET A 173 1.90 7.66 4.54
C MET A 173 3.01 6.93 5.33
N ASP A 174 2.61 6.05 6.25
CA ASP A 174 3.49 5.34 7.15
C ASP A 174 3.51 3.85 6.79
N LEU A 175 4.20 3.53 5.69
CA LEU A 175 4.43 2.13 5.29
C LEU A 175 5.72 1.55 5.89
N LYS A 176 6.45 2.34 6.68
CA LYS A 176 7.65 1.86 7.39
C LYS A 176 7.22 0.87 8.47
N ASN A 177 7.96 -0.23 8.61
CA ASN A 177 7.69 -1.26 9.60
C ASN A 177 6.31 -1.91 9.44
N LEU A 178 5.70 -1.84 8.25
CA LEU A 178 4.38 -2.43 8.00
C LEU A 178 4.41 -3.95 8.18
N SER A 179 5.42 -4.62 7.64
CA SER A 179 5.63 -6.07 7.82
C SER A 179 5.77 -6.42 9.31
N SER A 180 6.55 -5.63 10.06
CA SER A 180 6.73 -5.80 11.51
C SER A 180 5.44 -5.59 12.30
N TYR A 181 4.62 -4.62 11.90
CA TYR A 181 3.31 -4.37 12.51
C TYR A 181 2.35 -5.54 12.24
N ILE A 182 2.26 -5.99 10.99
CA ILE A 182 1.44 -7.14 10.60
C ILE A 182 1.88 -8.39 11.37
N ALA A 183 3.18 -8.65 11.44
CA ALA A 183 3.71 -9.79 12.18
C ALA A 183 3.37 -9.71 13.68
N SER A 184 3.48 -8.53 14.28
CA SER A 184 3.10 -8.30 15.68
C SER A 184 1.60 -8.51 15.92
N LEU A 185 0.76 -8.10 14.97
CA LEU A 185 -0.69 -8.31 15.03
C LEU A 185 -1.04 -9.79 14.90
N ALA A 186 -0.41 -10.51 13.97
CA ALA A 186 -0.59 -11.95 13.80
C ALA A 186 -0.18 -12.71 15.07
N LEU A 187 0.98 -12.36 15.64
CA LEU A 187 1.48 -12.92 16.88
C LEU A 187 0.57 -12.62 18.08
N TYR A 188 0.07 -11.39 18.18
CA TYR A 188 -0.89 -11.03 19.23
C TYR A 188 -2.16 -11.88 19.12
N ASN A 189 -2.70 -12.03 17.91
CA ASN A 189 -3.89 -12.82 17.65
C ASN A 189 -3.65 -14.33 17.86
N SER A 190 -2.43 -14.82 17.60
CA SER A 190 -2.07 -16.22 17.77
C SER A 190 -2.09 -16.67 19.24
N PHE A 191 -1.80 -15.77 20.17
CA PHE A 191 -1.90 -16.02 21.61
C PHE A 191 -3.31 -15.86 22.21
N ASP A 192 -4.23 -15.20 21.50
CA ASP A 192 -5.59 -15.00 21.99
C ASP A 192 -6.42 -16.28 21.86
N LYS A 193 -6.62 -16.96 22.99
CA LYS A 193 -7.37 -18.22 23.10
C LYS A 193 -8.89 -18.06 22.95
N PHE A 194 -9.41 -16.84 22.91
CA PHE A 194 -10.85 -16.57 22.87
C PHE A 194 -11.29 -15.88 21.58
N ARG A 195 -10.35 -15.31 20.83
CA ARG A 195 -10.59 -14.75 19.51
C ARG A 195 -11.04 -15.83 18.51
N LYS A 196 -12.00 -15.47 17.66
CA LYS A 196 -12.23 -16.21 16.42
C LYS A 196 -11.21 -15.74 15.39
N THR A 197 -10.33 -16.63 14.97
CA THR A 197 -9.39 -16.42 13.87
C THR A 197 -9.81 -17.25 12.65
N PRO A 198 -9.29 -16.95 11.44
CA PRO A 198 -9.48 -17.79 10.25
C PRO A 198 -9.26 -19.28 10.56
N PHE A 199 -8.16 -19.62 11.24
CA PHE A 199 -7.86 -20.98 11.65
C PHE A 199 -8.94 -21.60 12.54
N SER A 200 -9.37 -20.89 13.60
CA SER A 200 -10.36 -21.44 14.53
C SER A 200 -11.70 -21.76 13.87
N ILE A 201 -12.08 -20.95 12.87
CA ILE A 201 -13.30 -21.13 12.08
C ILE A 201 -13.14 -22.35 11.18
N ALA A 202 -12.08 -22.39 10.37
CA ALA A 202 -11.80 -23.52 9.48
C ALA A 202 -11.66 -24.84 10.25
N SER A 203 -11.04 -24.80 11.43
CA SER A 203 -10.89 -25.94 12.34
C SER A 203 -12.23 -26.47 12.85
N THR A 204 -13.15 -25.57 13.17
CA THR A 204 -14.51 -25.92 13.59
C THR A 204 -15.30 -26.54 12.43
N GLU A 205 -15.21 -25.96 11.24
CA GLU A 205 -15.87 -26.45 10.02
C GLU A 205 -15.35 -27.83 9.60
N ALA A 206 -14.05 -28.10 9.83
CA ALA A 206 -13.43 -29.40 9.62
C ALA A 206 -13.77 -30.44 10.71
N GLY A 207 -14.61 -30.10 11.70
CA GLY A 207 -15.01 -30.99 12.78
C GLY A 207 -13.95 -31.21 13.87
N LYS A 208 -12.93 -30.36 13.94
CA LYS A 208 -11.83 -30.43 14.92
C LYS A 208 -11.72 -29.16 15.77
N PRO A 209 -12.82 -28.69 16.42
CA PRO A 209 -12.90 -27.34 16.97
C PRO A 209 -11.72 -26.98 17.89
N CYS A 210 -10.95 -25.97 17.47
CA CYS A 210 -9.92 -25.32 18.26
C CYS A 210 -10.40 -23.92 18.68
N ARG A 211 -10.04 -23.48 19.89
CA ARG A 211 -10.33 -22.13 20.37
C ARG A 211 -9.12 -21.22 20.20
N GLY A 212 -9.34 -20.02 19.72
CA GLY A 212 -8.30 -19.00 19.60
C GLY A 212 -7.45 -19.11 18.35
N GLY A 213 -6.40 -18.29 18.33
CA GLY A 213 -5.38 -18.30 17.29
C GLY A 213 -4.50 -19.54 17.27
N LYS A 214 -3.76 -19.69 16.18
CA LYS A 214 -2.77 -20.76 15.95
C LYS A 214 -1.39 -20.16 16.16
N PHE A 215 -0.72 -20.55 17.24
CA PHE A 215 0.66 -20.15 17.49
C PHE A 215 1.57 -20.80 16.45
N ASP A 216 2.28 -19.98 15.66
CA ASP A 216 3.11 -20.43 14.54
C ASP A 216 4.26 -19.50 14.21
N ASP A 217 5.15 -19.96 13.33
CA ASP A 217 6.14 -19.12 12.68
C ASP A 217 5.44 -18.07 11.81
N ILE A 218 5.95 -16.84 11.81
CA ILE A 218 5.31 -15.72 11.09
C ILE A 218 6.33 -15.08 10.17
N THR A 219 6.13 -15.25 8.87
CA THR A 219 6.87 -14.53 7.84
C THR A 219 5.94 -13.59 7.09
N VAL A 220 6.31 -12.31 7.03
CA VAL A 220 5.59 -11.27 6.29
C VAL A 220 6.54 -10.50 5.41
N TYR A 221 6.15 -10.35 4.15
CA TYR A 221 6.74 -9.48 3.17
C TYR A 221 5.75 -8.43 2.74
N HIS A 222 6.19 -7.18 2.67
CA HIS A 222 5.44 -6.16 1.95
C HIS A 222 6.31 -5.53 0.86
N GLY A 223 5.69 -5.30 -0.30
CA GLY A 223 6.28 -4.61 -1.45
C GLY A 223 5.40 -3.43 -1.86
N VAL A 224 6.02 -2.31 -2.21
CA VAL A 224 5.32 -1.14 -2.77
C VAL A 224 5.96 -0.76 -4.09
N ARG A 225 5.14 -0.65 -5.14
CA ARG A 225 5.62 -0.22 -6.45
C ARG A 225 5.85 1.29 -6.48
N LYS A 226 7.09 1.73 -6.70
CA LYS A 226 7.47 3.17 -6.72
C LYS A 226 8.12 3.58 -8.04
N LEU A 227 7.96 4.87 -8.36
CA LEU A 227 8.75 5.53 -9.41
C LEU A 227 10.21 5.61 -8.98
N GLU A 228 11.11 5.29 -9.89
CA GLU A 228 12.54 5.48 -9.68
C GLU A 228 12.88 6.90 -10.09
N TYR A 229 13.42 7.68 -9.15
CA TYR A 229 14.05 8.96 -9.47
C TYR A 229 15.53 8.69 -9.65
N GLU A 230 16.01 8.72 -10.89
CA GLU A 230 17.43 8.82 -11.15
C GLU A 230 17.90 10.17 -10.61
N SER A 231 18.68 10.13 -9.53
CA SER A 231 19.47 11.29 -9.12
C SER A 231 20.47 11.53 -10.25
N PHE A 232 20.26 12.57 -11.06
CA PHE A 232 21.33 13.13 -11.89
C PHE A 232 22.40 13.68 -10.94
N GLY A 233 23.32 12.80 -10.52
CA GLY A 233 24.51 13.16 -9.79
C GLY A 233 25.40 13.98 -10.71
N GLY A 234 25.49 15.29 -10.45
CA GLY A 234 26.53 16.13 -11.02
C GLY A 234 27.88 15.57 -10.62
N GLY A 235 28.64 15.10 -11.61
CA GLY A 235 30.02 14.65 -11.43
C GLY A 235 30.88 15.80 -10.92
N GLY A 236 31.35 15.66 -9.69
CA GLY A 236 32.56 16.30 -9.21
C GLY A 236 33.61 15.20 -9.04
N ASP A 237 34.62 15.22 -9.91
CA ASP A 237 35.84 14.43 -9.77
C ASP A 237 36.49 14.71 -8.42
N GLU A 238 36.65 13.68 -7.58
CA GLU A 238 37.78 13.61 -6.65
C GLU A 238 38.48 12.26 -6.85
N SER A 239 39.57 12.34 -7.60
CA SER A 239 40.59 11.33 -7.73
C SER A 239 41.24 11.03 -6.38
N ALA A 240 41.26 9.76 -5.98
CA ALA A 240 42.22 9.24 -5.01
C ALA A 240 42.77 7.91 -5.53
N GLU A 241 44.03 7.96 -5.96
CA GLU A 241 44.88 6.81 -6.22
C GLU A 241 45.06 5.95 -4.97
N SER A 242 45.08 4.61 -5.09
CA SER A 242 46.21 3.83 -4.57
C SER A 242 46.23 2.40 -5.11
N SER A 243 47.30 2.11 -5.84
CA SER A 243 48.18 0.93 -5.74
C SER A 243 47.60 -0.50 -5.77
N GLY A 244 48.09 -1.30 -6.73
CA GLY A 244 48.60 -2.63 -6.36
C GLY A 244 48.38 -3.79 -7.35
N GLY A 245 49.11 -3.80 -8.47
CA GLY A 245 49.87 -4.97 -8.98
C GLY A 245 49.16 -6.27 -9.43
N PRO A 246 49.84 -7.11 -10.24
CA PRO A 246 49.21 -7.82 -11.36
C PRO A 246 49.22 -9.35 -11.21
N VAL A 247 48.35 -10.06 -11.96
CA VAL A 247 48.64 -11.42 -12.41
C VAL A 247 48.08 -11.65 -13.82
N GLU A 248 48.98 -11.97 -14.75
CA GLU A 248 48.73 -12.42 -16.12
C GLU A 248 48.40 -13.93 -16.20
N ASN A 249 47.45 -14.25 -17.08
CA ASN A 249 47.38 -15.29 -18.13
C ASN A 249 48.28 -16.55 -18.08
N HIS A 250 47.66 -17.73 -18.27
CA HIS A 250 47.89 -18.71 -19.37
C HIS A 250 47.01 -19.98 -19.13
N MET A 251 46.09 -20.36 -20.03
CA MET A 251 46.20 -21.09 -21.32
C MET A 251 46.45 -22.62 -21.22
N GLY A 252 45.69 -23.37 -22.04
CA GLY A 252 46.01 -24.73 -22.54
C GLY A 252 44.98 -25.80 -22.19
N GLU A 253 43.92 -26.00 -23.00
CA GLU A 253 43.79 -27.03 -24.06
C GLU A 253 43.70 -28.49 -23.55
N THR A 254 42.66 -29.26 -23.88
CA THR A 254 42.63 -30.05 -25.13
C THR A 254 41.25 -30.68 -25.40
N ASN A 255 41.00 -30.89 -26.69
CA ASN A 255 39.79 -31.39 -27.37
C ASN A 255 39.67 -32.94 -27.43
N MET A 256 38.55 -33.36 -28.05
CA MET A 256 38.30 -34.60 -28.81
C MET A 256 37.73 -35.79 -27.98
N GLU A 257 36.69 -36.51 -28.39
CA GLU A 257 36.07 -36.65 -29.71
C GLU A 257 34.64 -37.22 -29.57
N SER A 258 33.89 -37.02 -30.66
CA SER A 258 32.63 -37.63 -31.10
C SER A 258 32.54 -39.15 -30.93
N ASP A 259 31.34 -39.71 -30.79
CA ASP A 259 30.68 -40.26 -31.98
C ASP A 259 29.20 -40.64 -31.85
N SER A 260 28.61 -40.55 -33.03
CA SER A 260 27.22 -40.66 -33.45
C SER A 260 26.80 -42.10 -33.78
N GLN A 261 25.48 -42.30 -33.87
CA GLN A 261 24.71 -43.23 -34.74
C GLN A 261 23.34 -43.50 -34.05
N GLY A 262 22.16 -43.41 -34.67
CA GLY A 262 21.79 -43.36 -36.08
C GLY A 262 20.71 -44.41 -36.36
N GLU A 263 19.57 -43.97 -36.90
CA GLU A 263 18.62 -44.72 -37.77
C GLU A 263 17.73 -45.82 -37.12
N GLU A 264 16.53 -46.17 -37.57
CA GLU A 264 15.57 -45.71 -38.59
C GLU A 264 14.25 -46.52 -38.36
N GLY A 265 13.13 -46.07 -38.96
CA GLY A 265 12.23 -47.01 -39.64
C GLY A 265 10.76 -47.14 -39.18
N GLY A 266 9.85 -46.50 -39.94
CA GLY A 266 8.92 -47.27 -40.80
C GLY A 266 7.46 -47.55 -40.36
N LYS A 267 6.55 -46.86 -41.08
CA LYS A 267 5.35 -47.38 -41.81
C LYS A 267 4.03 -47.76 -41.08
N ASN A 268 3.01 -46.95 -41.41
CA ASN A 268 1.74 -47.27 -42.11
C ASN A 268 0.45 -47.79 -41.41
N ARG A 269 -0.64 -47.10 -41.80
CA ARG A 269 -2.01 -47.54 -42.17
C ARG A 269 -3.08 -47.74 -41.07
N GLY A 270 -4.23 -47.10 -41.29
CA GLY A 270 -5.53 -47.51 -40.74
C GLY A 270 -6.63 -46.46 -40.87
N ASP A 271 -7.55 -46.69 -41.79
CA ASP A 271 -8.66 -45.84 -42.28
C ASP A 271 -9.98 -46.04 -41.50
N LYS A 272 -10.99 -45.20 -41.83
CA LYS A 272 -12.45 -45.21 -41.52
C LYS A 272 -12.91 -44.31 -40.37
N GLY A 273 -13.94 -43.47 -40.47
CA GLY A 273 -14.90 -43.18 -41.53
C GLY A 273 -16.20 -42.57 -40.94
N GLY A 274 -16.89 -41.72 -41.72
CA GLY A 274 -18.29 -41.29 -41.57
C GLY A 274 -18.55 -40.13 -40.58
N GLU A 275 -19.05 -38.94 -40.96
CA GLU A 275 -20.24 -38.51 -41.73
C GLU A 275 -21.35 -37.93 -40.82
N LYS A 276 -21.86 -36.76 -41.26
CA LYS A 276 -23.20 -36.16 -41.06
C LYS A 276 -23.40 -35.03 -40.03
N GLU A 277 -23.35 -33.81 -40.59
CA GLU A 277 -24.41 -32.77 -40.63
C GLU A 277 -25.66 -32.97 -39.74
N ALA A 278 -26.08 -31.91 -39.04
CA ALA A 278 -27.24 -31.11 -39.44
C ALA A 278 -27.49 -29.91 -38.50
N ASN A 279 -27.82 -28.78 -39.12
CA ASN A 279 -28.33 -27.53 -38.57
C ASN A 279 -29.61 -27.72 -37.72
N LEU A 280 -29.84 -26.82 -36.75
CA LEU A 280 -31.16 -26.19 -36.61
C LEU A 280 -31.09 -24.85 -35.86
N ASN A 281 -31.60 -23.82 -36.53
CA ASN A 281 -31.92 -22.49 -36.02
C ASN A 281 -33.05 -22.54 -34.98
N GLN A 282 -33.06 -21.60 -34.03
CA GLN A 282 -34.30 -20.88 -33.71
C GLN A 282 -34.04 -19.55 -32.97
N GLU A 283 -34.35 -18.46 -33.69
CA GLU A 283 -34.68 -17.13 -33.17
C GLU A 283 -36.06 -17.15 -32.47
N VAL A 284 -36.24 -16.33 -31.42
CA VAL A 284 -37.52 -15.66 -31.13
C VAL A 284 -37.23 -14.27 -30.55
N GLU A 285 -37.89 -13.27 -31.13
CA GLU A 285 -37.81 -11.84 -30.86
C GLU A 285 -39.13 -11.32 -30.22
N LEU A 286 -39.05 -10.10 -29.65
CA LEU A 286 -40.12 -9.13 -29.31
C LEU A 286 -40.80 -9.31 -27.91
N GLN A 287 -41.15 -8.27 -27.12
CA GLN A 287 -41.64 -6.93 -27.46
C GLN A 287 -41.24 -5.81 -26.47
N ASP A 288 -41.23 -4.61 -27.06
CA ASP A 288 -41.04 -3.25 -26.55
C ASP A 288 -42.24 -2.73 -25.71
N SER A 289 -42.02 -1.78 -24.79
CA SER A 289 -43.07 -0.94 -24.18
C SER A 289 -42.49 0.30 -23.47
N ARG A 290 -42.48 1.42 -24.18
CA ARG A 290 -42.30 2.78 -23.63
C ARG A 290 -43.60 3.26 -22.99
N LYS A 291 -43.53 3.90 -21.81
CA LYS A 291 -44.39 5.05 -21.46
C LYS A 291 -43.67 6.10 -20.62
N ASN A 292 -44.09 7.32 -20.91
CA ASN A 292 -43.48 8.63 -20.65
C ASN A 292 -43.88 9.23 -19.29
N ASN A 293 -42.92 9.95 -18.69
CA ASN A 293 -43.01 11.35 -18.25
C ASN A 293 -43.87 11.72 -17.01
N LYS A 294 -43.22 12.28 -15.97
CA LYS A 294 -43.46 13.64 -15.43
C LYS A 294 -42.58 13.90 -14.20
N GLY A 295 -41.94 15.07 -14.19
CA GLY A 295 -40.99 15.47 -13.15
C GLY A 295 -41.61 15.85 -11.81
N ASN A 296 -40.73 15.96 -10.83
CA ASN A 296 -40.83 16.87 -9.71
C ASN A 296 -39.40 17.21 -9.24
N ASN A 297 -39.11 18.51 -9.22
CA ASN A 297 -38.05 19.09 -8.40
C ASN A 297 -38.37 18.81 -6.92
N LEU A 298 -37.40 18.39 -6.11
CA LEU A 298 -36.91 19.13 -4.94
C LEU A 298 -35.89 18.31 -4.13
N ILE A 299 -34.89 19.05 -3.64
CA ILE A 299 -34.08 18.81 -2.45
C ILE A 299 -32.92 17.81 -2.60
N VAL A 300 -31.74 18.42 -2.49
CA VAL A 300 -30.44 17.83 -2.25
C VAL A 300 -30.44 17.17 -0.88
N ASP A 301 -30.29 15.86 -0.83
CA ASP A 301 -29.56 15.19 0.25
C ASP A 301 -28.29 14.62 -0.39
N ILE A 302 -27.19 15.35 -0.23
CA ILE A 302 -25.86 14.76 -0.45
C ILE A 302 -25.64 13.84 0.74
N SER A 303 -25.92 12.55 0.56
CA SER A 303 -25.42 11.53 1.46
C SER A 303 -23.91 11.39 1.24
N ASP A 304 -23.15 11.58 2.31
CA ASP A 304 -21.71 11.26 2.45
C ASP A 304 -21.47 9.76 2.23
N SER A 305 -21.64 9.26 1.01
CA SER A 305 -21.62 7.82 0.74
C SER A 305 -21.12 7.47 -0.65
N GLN A 306 -19.97 8.02 -1.07
CA GLN A 306 -19.16 7.42 -2.14
C GLN A 306 -17.66 7.60 -1.85
N MET A 307 -17.16 6.92 -0.80
CA MET A 307 -15.79 6.41 -0.87
C MET A 307 -15.84 5.17 -1.77
N GLU A 308 -15.33 5.26 -2.99
CA GLU A 308 -15.19 4.07 -3.85
C GLU A 308 -14.24 3.08 -3.16
N GLU A 309 -14.72 1.84 -3.00
CA GLU A 309 -13.98 0.75 -2.37
C GLU A 309 -12.65 0.49 -3.09
N SER A 310 -11.54 0.46 -2.34
CA SER A 310 -10.30 -0.17 -2.77
C SER A 310 -10.58 -1.62 -3.13
N THR A 311 -10.30 -2.03 -4.36
CA THR A 311 -10.47 -3.41 -4.80
C THR A 311 -9.29 -4.24 -4.32
N THR A 312 -9.54 -5.14 -3.36
CA THR A 312 -8.56 -6.10 -2.89
C THR A 312 -8.56 -7.30 -3.82
N HIS A 313 -7.41 -7.60 -4.41
CA HIS A 313 -7.23 -8.78 -5.24
C HIS A 313 -6.33 -9.76 -4.48
N ARG A 314 -6.94 -10.84 -3.96
CA ARG A 314 -6.19 -12.00 -3.49
C ARG A 314 -5.80 -12.82 -4.72
N LEU A 315 -4.51 -12.87 -5.05
CA LEU A 315 -4.02 -13.50 -6.28
C LEU A 315 -3.87 -15.00 -6.09
N ASP A 316 -3.30 -15.33 -4.96
CA ASP A 316 -3.20 -16.64 -4.35
C ASP A 316 -3.39 -16.43 -2.84
N GLU A 317 -3.58 -17.50 -2.09
CA GLU A 317 -3.93 -17.36 -0.68
C GLU A 317 -2.80 -16.72 0.14
N ASN A 318 -1.56 -16.76 -0.35
CA ASN A 318 -0.39 -16.23 0.34
C ASN A 318 -0.05 -14.78 -0.07
N VAL A 319 -0.61 -14.29 -1.19
CA VAL A 319 -0.37 -12.97 -1.76
C VAL A 319 -1.64 -12.14 -1.83
N LEU A 320 -1.62 -11.02 -1.10
CA LEU A 320 -2.65 -9.99 -1.14
C LEU A 320 -2.14 -8.78 -1.91
N VAL A 321 -2.87 -8.34 -2.94
CA VAL A 321 -2.62 -7.07 -3.62
C VAL A 321 -3.75 -6.10 -3.31
N LEU A 322 -3.37 -4.94 -2.78
CA LEU A 322 -4.29 -3.81 -2.62
C LEU A 322 -4.10 -2.82 -3.75
N ASP A 323 -5.12 -2.72 -4.59
CA ASP A 323 -5.22 -1.69 -5.61
C ASP A 323 -5.49 -0.32 -4.95
N ASN A 324 -4.54 0.59 -5.13
CA ASN A 324 -4.60 1.93 -4.56
C ASN A 324 -5.18 2.97 -5.55
N LYS A 325 -5.48 2.59 -6.80
CA LYS A 325 -5.87 3.53 -7.86
C LYS A 325 -7.19 4.26 -7.63
N ARG A 326 -8.18 3.63 -7.01
CA ARG A 326 -9.51 4.27 -6.84
C ARG A 326 -9.50 5.51 -5.94
N ARG A 327 -8.39 5.79 -5.24
CA ARG A 327 -8.20 7.06 -4.52
C ARG A 327 -7.72 8.21 -5.40
N LYS A 328 -6.93 7.96 -6.44
CA LYS A 328 -6.39 9.04 -7.29
C LYS A 328 -7.44 9.62 -8.20
N SER A 329 -8.37 8.82 -8.73
CA SER A 329 -9.49 9.35 -9.52
C SER A 329 -10.40 10.20 -8.63
N THR A 330 -10.79 9.76 -7.44
CA THR A 330 -11.65 10.55 -6.55
C THR A 330 -10.95 11.78 -5.96
N GLU A 331 -9.69 11.70 -5.53
CA GLU A 331 -8.97 12.88 -5.02
C GLU A 331 -8.58 13.86 -6.14
N ALA A 332 -8.25 13.36 -7.34
CA ALA A 332 -8.04 14.22 -8.50
C ALA A 332 -9.36 14.83 -8.98
N LEU A 333 -10.46 14.09 -8.99
CA LEU A 333 -11.81 14.59 -9.30
C LEU A 333 -12.34 15.54 -8.21
N GLU A 334 -12.03 15.31 -6.93
CA GLU A 334 -12.37 16.22 -5.83
C GLU A 334 -11.50 17.48 -5.85
N LYS A 335 -10.21 17.36 -6.18
CA LYS A 335 -9.35 18.53 -6.41
C LYS A 335 -9.77 19.28 -7.66
N GLU A 336 -10.10 18.60 -8.75
CA GLU A 336 -10.61 19.21 -9.98
C GLU A 336 -11.98 19.83 -9.74
N ALA A 337 -12.89 19.17 -9.02
CA ALA A 337 -14.18 19.72 -8.63
C ALA A 337 -14.03 20.90 -7.67
N SER A 338 -13.13 20.83 -6.68
CA SER A 338 -12.83 21.95 -5.77
C SER A 338 -12.18 23.13 -6.50
N VAL A 339 -11.30 22.85 -7.47
CA VAL A 339 -10.68 23.86 -8.33
C VAL A 339 -11.71 24.45 -9.29
N GLN A 340 -12.59 23.64 -9.88
CA GLN A 340 -13.68 24.06 -10.76
C GLN A 340 -14.73 24.86 -9.99
N ASP A 341 -15.10 24.47 -8.77
CA ASP A 341 -15.98 25.22 -7.87
C ASP A 341 -15.33 26.55 -7.47
N ARG A 342 -14.03 26.55 -7.12
CA ARG A 342 -13.29 27.80 -6.90
C ARG A 342 -13.26 28.65 -8.17
N PHE A 343 -13.08 28.07 -9.34
CA PHE A 343 -13.08 28.77 -10.62
C PHE A 343 -14.46 29.29 -11.01
N GLU A 344 -15.53 28.56 -10.71
CA GLU A 344 -16.92 28.97 -10.90
C GLU A 344 -17.32 30.07 -9.93
N VAL A 345 -16.92 29.98 -8.67
CA VAL A 345 -17.09 31.06 -7.68
C VAL A 345 -16.33 32.32 -8.11
N LEU A 346 -15.14 32.16 -8.71
CA LEU A 346 -14.36 33.25 -9.28
C LEU A 346 -14.96 33.82 -10.57
N LYS A 347 -15.57 32.99 -11.43
CA LYS A 347 -16.34 33.42 -12.61
C LYS A 347 -17.63 34.14 -12.23
N LYS A 348 -18.38 33.62 -11.24
CA LYS A 348 -19.57 34.26 -10.65
C LYS A 348 -19.21 35.56 -9.91
N ARG A 349 -17.95 35.74 -9.48
CA ARG A 349 -17.40 36.99 -8.92
C ARG A 349 -16.86 37.98 -9.96
N ARG A 350 -16.79 37.66 -11.25
CA ARG A 350 -16.48 38.64 -12.32
C ARG A 350 -17.74 39.01 -13.11
N VAL A 351 -18.32 40.10 -12.61
CA VAL A 351 -19.36 41.05 -13.07
C VAL A 351 -19.80 40.99 -14.55
N PRO A 352 -21.13 41.02 -14.83
CA PRO A 352 -21.67 41.60 -16.05
C PRO A 352 -21.69 43.13 -15.92
N GLY A 353 -20.86 43.83 -16.68
CA GLY A 353 -20.85 45.29 -16.74
C GLY A 353 -19.45 45.87 -16.73
N THR A 354 -19.09 46.52 -17.84
CA THR A 354 -17.86 47.30 -18.04
C THR A 354 -17.68 48.33 -16.92
N PHE A 355 -16.63 48.14 -16.12
CA PHE A 355 -16.20 49.06 -15.07
C PHE A 355 -15.49 50.26 -15.72
N SER A 356 -16.00 51.46 -15.52
CA SER A 356 -15.43 52.68 -16.12
C SER A 356 -14.52 53.39 -15.12
N GLU A 357 -13.54 54.16 -15.62
CA GLU A 357 -12.58 54.93 -14.80
C GLU A 357 -13.30 55.90 -13.83
N GLN A 358 -14.52 56.32 -14.17
CA GLN A 358 -15.38 57.18 -13.36
C GLN A 358 -15.86 56.49 -12.06
N ASP A 359 -15.98 55.16 -12.04
CA ASP A 359 -16.40 54.39 -10.85
C ASP A 359 -15.31 54.30 -9.77
N LEU A 360 -14.03 54.43 -10.17
CA LEU A 360 -12.89 54.47 -9.25
C LEU A 360 -12.79 55.84 -8.58
N ASP A 361 -12.95 56.91 -9.36
CA ASP A 361 -12.88 58.28 -8.86
C ASP A 361 -14.00 58.59 -7.87
N GLU A 362 -15.24 58.12 -8.12
CA GLU A 362 -16.34 58.27 -7.16
C GLU A 362 -16.08 57.53 -5.83
N ARG A 363 -15.47 56.34 -5.89
CA ARG A 363 -15.14 55.56 -4.67
C ARG A 363 -14.02 56.21 -3.88
N ILE A 364 -12.98 56.71 -4.56
CA ILE A 364 -11.86 57.41 -3.91
C ILE A 364 -12.35 58.70 -3.27
N LEU A 365 -13.22 59.46 -3.96
CA LEU A 365 -13.79 60.69 -3.44
C LEU A 365 -14.70 60.44 -2.24
N LYS A 366 -15.53 59.40 -2.28
CA LYS A 366 -16.38 59.01 -1.15
C LYS A 366 -15.56 58.57 0.07
N GLN A 367 -14.46 57.85 -0.14
CA GLN A 367 -13.56 57.45 0.94
C GLN A 367 -12.85 58.65 1.57
N GLN A 368 -12.43 59.62 0.77
CA GLN A 368 -11.82 60.87 1.26
C GLN A 368 -12.83 61.74 2.03
N GLN A 369 -14.08 61.82 1.57
CA GLN A 369 -15.15 62.53 2.27
C GLN A 369 -15.50 61.88 3.62
N GLU A 370 -15.61 60.55 3.69
CA GLU A 370 -15.85 59.83 4.95
C GLU A 370 -14.67 59.95 5.93
N GLU A 371 -13.43 60.05 5.43
CA GLU A 371 -12.25 60.27 6.27
C GLU A 371 -12.18 61.71 6.79
N GLU A 372 -12.50 62.71 5.96
CA GLU A 372 -12.63 64.11 6.40
C GLU A 372 -13.74 64.28 7.43
N GLU A 373 -14.89 63.65 7.23
CA GLU A 373 -16.02 63.73 8.16
C GLU A 373 -15.67 63.07 9.50
N ARG A 374 -14.98 61.92 9.48
CA ARG A 374 -14.40 61.31 10.69
C ARG A 374 -13.38 62.21 11.38
N LYS A 375 -12.53 62.91 10.63
CA LYS A 375 -11.57 63.88 11.19
C LYS A 375 -12.31 65.07 11.81
N ARG A 376 -13.41 65.53 11.21
CA ARG A 376 -14.25 66.63 11.72
C ARG A 376 -14.97 66.24 13.01
N GLN A 377 -15.62 65.08 13.03
CA GLN A 377 -16.24 64.53 14.24
C GLN A 377 -15.23 64.31 15.38
N ARG A 378 -14.00 63.86 15.07
CA ARG A 378 -12.92 63.76 16.07
C ARG A 378 -12.49 65.11 16.62
N ARG A 379 -12.47 66.17 15.79
CA ARG A 379 -12.16 67.54 16.23
C ARG A 379 -13.28 68.12 17.11
N GLU A 380 -14.54 67.85 16.78
CA GLU A 380 -15.69 68.28 17.59
C GLU A 380 -15.74 67.56 18.93
N LYS A 381 -15.61 66.23 18.95
CA LYS A 381 -15.50 65.46 20.21
C LYS A 381 -14.34 65.90 21.09
N LYS A 382 -13.21 66.32 20.49
CA LYS A 382 -12.08 66.90 21.25
C LYS A 382 -12.41 68.28 21.81
N LYS A 383 -13.16 69.11 21.10
CA LYS A 383 -13.61 70.43 21.58
C LYS A 383 -14.64 70.29 22.70
N GLU A 384 -15.59 69.36 22.59
CA GLU A 384 -16.56 69.04 23.63
C GLU A 384 -15.87 68.51 24.89
N LYS A 385 -14.98 67.52 24.78
CA LYS A 385 -14.19 67.05 25.93
C LYS A 385 -13.34 68.14 26.57
N LYS A 386 -12.86 69.11 25.79
CA LYS A 386 -12.11 70.26 26.33
C LYS A 386 -13.02 71.30 27.00
N LYS A 387 -14.27 71.44 26.54
CA LYS A 387 -15.31 72.23 27.21
C LYS A 387 -15.82 71.56 28.50
N GLU A 388 -16.03 70.25 28.48
CA GLU A 388 -16.38 69.45 29.68
C GLU A 388 -15.29 69.56 30.73
N LYS A 389 -14.01 69.37 30.35
CA LYS A 389 -12.89 69.56 31.28
C LYS A 389 -12.76 70.99 31.81
N ALA A 390 -13.12 72.00 31.02
CA ALA A 390 -13.13 73.39 31.49
C ALA A 390 -14.35 73.71 32.35
N ALA A 391 -15.43 72.92 32.27
CA ALA A 391 -16.63 73.06 33.10
C ALA A 391 -16.51 72.27 34.42
N GLU A 392 -15.70 71.22 34.48
CA GLU A 392 -15.34 70.50 35.71
C GLU A 392 -14.25 71.21 36.54
N GLU A 393 -13.61 72.24 36.00
CA GLU A 393 -12.57 73.05 36.67
C GLU A 393 -13.07 74.43 37.17
N GLU A 394 -14.38 74.58 37.44
CA GLU A 394 -14.83 75.66 38.35
C GLU A 394 -14.90 75.12 39.78
N PRO A 395 -13.96 75.47 40.66
CA PRO A 395 -14.13 75.19 42.08
C PRO A 395 -15.17 76.17 42.65
N GLU A 396 -16.30 75.63 43.12
CA GLU A 396 -17.08 76.26 44.20
C GLU A 396 -16.17 76.34 45.44
N MET A 397 -15.36 77.40 45.54
CA MET A 397 -14.64 77.73 46.76
C MET A 397 -15.50 78.67 47.61
N ASP A 398 -16.01 78.11 48.70
CA ASP A 398 -16.64 78.82 49.80
C ASP A 398 -15.72 79.95 50.33
N PRO A 399 -16.18 81.22 50.36
CA PRO A 399 -15.37 82.38 50.77
C PRO A 399 -14.72 82.25 52.16
N ASP A 400 -15.31 81.48 53.07
CA ASP A 400 -14.82 81.36 54.45
C ASP A 400 -13.64 80.37 54.58
N VAL A 401 -13.48 79.43 53.65
CA VAL A 401 -12.33 78.49 53.64
C VAL A 401 -11.06 79.17 53.11
N ALA A 402 -11.20 80.13 52.18
CA ALA A 402 -10.09 80.91 51.64
C ALA A 402 -9.46 81.86 52.67
N ALA A 403 -10.25 82.37 53.63
CA ALA A 403 -9.76 83.19 54.74
C ALA A 403 -8.97 82.37 55.78
N MET A 404 -9.34 81.10 55.97
CA MET A 404 -8.66 80.19 56.92
C MET A 404 -7.32 79.66 56.39
N MET A 405 -7.13 79.59 55.07
CA MET A 405 -5.88 79.14 54.42
C MET A 405 -4.85 80.26 54.17
N GLY A 406 -5.04 81.45 54.72
CA GLY A 406 -3.97 82.47 54.77
C GLY A 406 -3.68 83.21 53.46
N PHE A 407 -4.59 83.19 52.48
CA PHE A 407 -4.48 84.04 51.27
C PHE A 407 -5.05 85.45 51.49
N GLY A 408 -4.77 86.01 52.65
CA GLY A 408 -5.00 87.41 52.97
C GLY A 408 -3.84 88.27 52.48
N GLY A 409 -4.02 88.86 51.30
CA GLY A 409 -3.40 90.13 50.94
C GLY A 409 -2.31 90.08 49.89
N PHE A 410 -2.62 90.54 48.68
CA PHE A 410 -1.76 91.50 47.96
C PHE A 410 -2.64 92.40 47.08
N GLY A 411 -2.44 93.71 47.23
CA GLY A 411 -3.41 94.76 46.92
C GLY A 411 -3.78 94.98 45.46
N SER A 412 -4.95 95.59 45.29
CA SER A 412 -5.29 96.38 44.11
C SER A 412 -4.31 97.54 43.92
N SER A 413 -3.91 97.79 42.67
CA SER A 413 -3.56 99.12 42.17
C SER A 413 -3.44 98.97 40.63
N LYS A 414 -4.36 99.54 39.85
CA LYS A 414 -4.42 101.00 39.64
C LYS A 414 -5.87 101.52 39.66
N LYS A 415 -5.98 102.69 40.31
CA LYS A 415 -7.04 103.72 40.28
C LYS A 415 -8.37 103.40 39.62
#